data_AF-A0A4Y7PVG3-F1
#
_entry.id   AF-A0A4Y7PVG3-F1
#
_cell.length_a   1.000
_cell.length_b   1.000
_cell.length_c   1.000
_cell.angle_alpha   90.00
_cell.angle_beta   90.00
_cell.angle_gamma   90.00
#
_symmetry.space_group_name_H-M   'P 1'
#
loop_
_entity.id
_entity.type
_entity.pdbx_description
1 polymer ?
#
loop_
_entity_poly.entity_id
_entity_poly.type
_entity_poly.pdbx_seq_one_letter_code
_entity_poly.pdbx_strand_id
1 'polypeptide(L)'
;MTPSPPLGHENQDAEMSESSPLRPLSASQERKLIDYIDEQFLEITRGYKKRNHPPTTLPTLTSYLGTMHPLLTVIMLIQPIYPQASLRTMLLLRLTNESLTSIIGYEPTSQELPTLLRFLDELDRGWLTVLHAQAWDAEMLTGVDIVVPVDSAFTTKPSPVSQTDRTRLRSILSIGTERLEEWLEDIPVNGAVDLPSALDTLGIKKYFDDIFSRTLTELGEIN
;
A
#
# COMPACT_ATOMS: atom_id res chain seq x y z
N MET A 1 -48.21 50.16 10.58
CA MET A 1 -48.25 48.84 9.95
C MET A 1 -46.80 48.40 9.75
N THR A 2 -46.36 47.47 10.58
CA THR A 2 -45.02 46.86 10.58
C THR A 2 -44.87 45.87 9.43
N PRO A 3 -43.76 45.84 8.68
CA PRO A 3 -43.41 44.70 7.86
C PRO A 3 -42.56 43.70 8.66
N SER A 4 -43.00 42.45 8.71
CA SER A 4 -42.22 41.30 9.16
C SER A 4 -41.17 40.89 8.10
N PRO A 5 -40.05 40.27 8.50
CA PRO A 5 -38.99 39.83 7.60
C PRO A 5 -39.22 38.38 7.11
N PRO A 6 -38.66 37.97 5.96
CA PRO A 6 -38.50 36.55 5.65
C PRO A 6 -37.14 36.05 6.13
N LEU A 7 -37.19 35.03 7.00
CA LEU A 7 -36.14 34.03 7.21
C LEU A 7 -36.19 33.03 6.05
N GLY A 8 -35.03 32.62 5.52
CA GLY A 8 -35.00 31.59 4.48
C GLY A 8 -33.63 31.23 3.94
N HIS A 9 -32.91 30.40 4.71
CA HIS A 9 -32.03 29.29 4.31
C HIS A 9 -30.83 29.51 3.37
N GLU A 10 -29.65 29.37 3.98
CA GLU A 10 -28.43 28.83 3.40
C GLU A 10 -28.70 27.53 2.60
N ASN A 11 -28.35 27.52 1.32
CA ASN A 11 -27.97 26.31 0.56
C ASN A 11 -26.49 26.55 0.21
N GLN A 12 -25.51 25.88 0.85
CA GLN A 12 -25.11 24.49 0.60
C GLN A 12 -25.05 24.13 -0.89
N ASP A 13 -24.20 24.83 -1.62
CA ASP A 13 -23.58 24.27 -2.82
C ASP A 13 -22.47 23.32 -2.36
N ALA A 14 -22.88 22.08 -2.09
CA ALA A 14 -21.97 20.95 -2.08
C ALA A 14 -21.42 20.80 -3.50
N GLU A 15 -20.14 21.11 -3.69
CA GLU A 15 -19.37 20.65 -4.85
C GLU A 15 -19.46 19.12 -4.86
N MET A 16 -20.38 18.62 -5.69
CA MET A 16 -20.41 17.24 -6.15
C MET A 16 -19.06 16.96 -6.81
N SER A 17 -18.14 16.40 -6.03
CA SER A 17 -16.94 15.77 -6.54
C SER A 17 -17.39 14.74 -7.59
N GLU A 18 -17.13 15.03 -8.86
CA GLU A 18 -17.50 14.18 -9.99
C GLU A 18 -16.80 12.82 -9.80
N SER A 19 -17.52 11.85 -9.23
CA SER A 19 -17.03 10.49 -9.09
C SER A 19 -16.76 9.93 -10.49
N SER A 20 -15.48 9.78 -10.83
CA SER A 20 -15.07 9.22 -12.11
C SER A 20 -15.76 7.86 -12.31
N PRO A 21 -16.38 7.60 -13.48
CA PRO A 21 -17.14 6.37 -13.69
C PRO A 21 -16.21 5.16 -13.59
N LEU A 22 -16.58 4.21 -12.75
CA LEU A 22 -15.91 2.92 -12.60
C LEU A 22 -15.85 2.22 -13.96
N ARG A 23 -14.65 2.10 -14.53
CA ARG A 23 -14.44 1.39 -15.78
C ARG A 23 -13.59 0.16 -15.52
N PRO A 24 -14.18 -1.06 -15.56
CA PRO A 24 -13.38 -2.27 -15.49
C PRO A 24 -12.43 -2.32 -16.69
N LEU A 25 -11.21 -2.79 -16.46
CA LEU A 25 -10.30 -3.21 -17.52
C LEU A 25 -10.98 -4.25 -18.44
N SER A 26 -10.76 -4.11 -19.75
CA SER A 26 -11.03 -5.17 -20.71
C SER A 26 -10.03 -6.33 -20.53
N ALA A 27 -10.39 -7.53 -20.99
CA ALA A 27 -9.50 -8.70 -20.91
C ALA A 27 -8.12 -8.47 -21.57
N SER A 28 -8.05 -7.67 -22.65
CA SER A 28 -6.76 -7.32 -23.26
C SER A 28 -5.95 -6.34 -22.42
N GLN A 29 -6.59 -5.40 -21.73
CA GLN A 29 -5.90 -4.48 -20.82
C GLN A 29 -5.40 -5.23 -19.59
N GLU A 30 -6.23 -6.12 -19.04
CA GLU A 30 -5.85 -6.99 -17.92
C GLU A 30 -4.64 -7.84 -18.26
N ARG A 31 -4.64 -8.50 -19.42
CA ARG A 31 -3.48 -9.31 -19.86
C ARG A 31 -2.21 -8.47 -20.01
N LYS A 32 -2.29 -7.31 -20.66
CA LYS A 32 -1.14 -6.40 -20.82
C LYS A 32 -0.62 -5.89 -19.48
N LEU A 33 -1.51 -5.62 -18.54
CA LEU A 33 -1.17 -5.20 -17.18
C LEU A 33 -0.40 -6.30 -16.45
N ILE A 34 -0.89 -7.54 -16.52
CA ILE A 34 -0.21 -8.70 -15.94
C ILE A 34 1.17 -8.90 -16.58
N ASP A 35 1.24 -8.91 -17.92
CA ASP A 35 2.49 -9.06 -18.66
C ASP A 35 3.52 -8.00 -18.23
N TYR A 36 3.09 -6.73 -18.13
CA TYR A 36 3.93 -5.63 -17.66
C TYR A 36 4.40 -5.83 -16.22
N ILE A 37 3.50 -6.14 -15.29
CA ILE A 37 3.85 -6.32 -13.88
C ILE A 37 4.79 -7.52 -13.69
N ASP A 38 4.57 -8.62 -14.42
CA ASP A 38 5.43 -9.79 -14.39
C ASP A 38 6.84 -9.49 -14.90
N GLU A 39 6.96 -8.72 -15.98
CA GLU A 39 8.24 -8.25 -16.50
C GLU A 39 8.95 -7.35 -15.48
N GLN A 40 8.24 -6.41 -14.85
CA GLN A 40 8.84 -5.55 -13.83
C GLN A 40 9.31 -6.34 -12.60
N PHE A 41 8.51 -7.28 -12.09
CA PHE A 41 8.95 -8.16 -11.00
C PHE A 41 10.19 -8.96 -11.39
N LEU A 42 10.25 -9.48 -12.62
CA LEU A 42 11.40 -10.23 -13.11
C LEU A 42 12.67 -9.38 -13.12
N GLU A 43 12.58 -8.14 -13.63
CA GLU A 43 13.70 -7.20 -13.63
C GLU A 43 14.12 -6.81 -12.22
N ILE A 44 13.18 -6.57 -11.31
CA ILE A 44 13.45 -6.28 -9.89
C ILE A 44 14.16 -7.47 -9.23
N THR A 45 13.64 -8.69 -9.37
CA THR A 45 14.29 -9.89 -8.81
C THR A 45 15.69 -10.09 -9.38
N ARG A 46 15.90 -9.83 -10.68
CA ARG A 46 17.24 -9.89 -11.31
C ARG A 46 18.19 -8.83 -10.73
N GLY A 47 17.73 -7.60 -10.61
CA GLY A 47 18.48 -6.48 -10.04
C GLY A 47 18.84 -6.74 -8.58
N TYR A 48 17.87 -7.18 -7.76
CA TYR A 48 18.05 -7.54 -6.36
C TYR A 48 19.08 -8.66 -6.17
N LYS A 49 19.02 -9.73 -6.97
CA LYS A 49 20.01 -10.83 -6.90
C LYS A 49 21.42 -10.37 -7.26
N LYS A 50 21.55 -9.34 -8.11
CA LYS A 50 22.83 -8.76 -8.56
C LYS A 50 23.23 -7.51 -7.78
N ARG A 51 22.53 -7.13 -6.72
CA ARG A 51 22.74 -5.86 -5.99
C ARG A 51 24.18 -5.62 -5.51
N ASN A 52 24.93 -6.69 -5.23
CA ASN A 52 26.34 -6.64 -4.80
C ASN A 52 27.35 -6.83 -5.94
N HIS A 53 26.90 -6.93 -7.20
CA HIS A 53 27.73 -7.21 -8.37
C HIS A 53 27.52 -6.14 -9.45
N PRO A 54 28.38 -5.10 -9.49
CA PRO A 54 28.31 -4.09 -10.53
C PRO A 54 28.56 -4.69 -11.93
N PRO A 55 27.86 -4.21 -12.97
CA PRO A 55 26.81 -3.17 -12.92
C PRO A 55 25.46 -3.73 -12.44
N THR A 56 24.77 -2.97 -11.59
CA THR A 56 23.40 -3.26 -11.14
C THR A 56 22.59 -1.98 -11.07
N THR A 57 21.28 -2.09 -11.30
CA THR A 57 20.32 -0.98 -11.21
C THR A 57 19.77 -0.78 -9.81
N LEU A 58 19.88 -1.78 -8.93
CA LEU A 58 19.31 -1.77 -7.58
C LEU A 58 20.37 -1.95 -6.46
N PRO A 59 21.44 -1.13 -6.42
CA PRO A 59 22.52 -1.30 -5.44
C PRO A 59 22.12 -0.92 -4.01
N THR A 60 21.09 -0.08 -3.83
CA THR A 60 20.67 0.45 -2.51
C THR A 60 19.20 0.19 -2.25
N LEU A 61 18.79 0.22 -0.97
CA LEU A 61 17.39 0.08 -0.59
C LEU A 61 16.55 1.20 -1.22
N THR A 62 17.07 2.43 -1.27
CA THR A 62 16.38 3.56 -1.92
C THR A 62 16.10 3.29 -3.40
N SER A 63 17.08 2.75 -4.14
CA SER A 63 16.89 2.41 -5.57
C SER A 63 15.88 1.28 -5.78
N TYR A 64 15.85 0.31 -4.86
CA TYR A 64 14.86 -0.77 -4.83
C TYR A 64 13.45 -0.24 -4.57
N LEU A 65 13.26 0.52 -3.49
CA LEU A 65 11.96 1.09 -3.14
C LEU A 65 11.43 2.04 -4.23
N GLY A 66 12.33 2.83 -4.84
CA GLY A 66 11.99 3.69 -5.98
C GLY A 66 11.49 2.92 -7.20
N THR A 67 11.90 1.66 -7.36
CA THR A 67 11.45 0.77 -8.44
C THR A 67 10.17 0.00 -8.07
N MET A 68 10.00 -0.34 -6.78
CA MET A 68 8.80 -1.00 -6.27
C MET A 68 7.58 -0.08 -6.19
N HIS A 69 7.77 1.21 -5.87
CA HIS A 69 6.68 2.16 -5.69
C HIS A 69 5.78 2.32 -6.95
N PRO A 70 6.31 2.47 -8.18
CA PRO A 70 5.46 2.49 -9.38
C PRO A 70 4.56 1.26 -9.52
N LEU A 71 5.04 0.07 -9.11
CA LEU A 71 4.22 -1.14 -9.11
C LEU A 71 3.09 -1.07 -8.08
N LEU A 72 3.38 -0.57 -6.87
CA LEU A 72 2.34 -0.34 -5.87
C LEU A 72 1.27 0.59 -6.43
N THR A 73 1.66 1.75 -7.00
CA THR A 73 0.72 2.70 -7.60
C THR A 73 -0.13 2.05 -8.68
N VAL A 74 0.49 1.34 -9.62
CA VAL A 74 -0.22 0.67 -10.73
C VAL A 74 -1.20 -0.41 -10.22
N ILE A 75 -0.79 -1.22 -9.24
CA ILE A 75 -1.65 -2.25 -8.62
C ILE A 75 -2.84 -1.59 -7.92
N MET A 76 -2.62 -0.47 -7.24
CA MET A 76 -3.67 0.24 -6.49
C MET A 76 -4.72 0.91 -7.38
N LEU A 77 -4.36 1.25 -8.62
CA LEU A 77 -5.31 1.76 -9.63
C LEU A 77 -6.26 0.70 -10.20
N ILE A 78 -5.99 -0.59 -9.95
CA ILE A 78 -6.92 -1.66 -10.33
C ILE A 78 -8.22 -1.50 -9.54
N GLN A 79 -9.35 -1.50 -10.25
CA GLN A 79 -10.64 -1.26 -9.63
C GLN A 79 -11.03 -2.42 -8.69
N PRO A 80 -11.57 -2.16 -7.48
CA PRO A 80 -11.97 -3.20 -6.53
C PRO A 80 -13.35 -3.81 -6.88
N ILE A 81 -13.71 -3.85 -8.16
CA ILE A 81 -14.95 -4.42 -8.66
C ILE A 81 -14.69 -5.79 -9.29
N TYR A 82 -15.71 -6.65 -9.32
CA TYR A 82 -15.62 -7.92 -10.04
C TYR A 82 -15.37 -7.70 -11.56
N PRO A 83 -14.48 -8.47 -12.21
CA PRO A 83 -13.64 -9.56 -11.68
C PRO A 83 -12.24 -9.12 -11.18
N GLN A 84 -11.91 -7.83 -11.25
CA GLN A 84 -10.54 -7.32 -11.03
C GLN A 84 -10.11 -7.24 -9.56
N ALA A 85 -11.06 -7.23 -8.62
CA ALA A 85 -10.76 -7.21 -7.19
C ALA A 85 -9.81 -8.35 -6.74
N SER A 86 -9.99 -9.57 -7.28
CA SER A 86 -9.12 -10.70 -6.97
C SER A 86 -7.73 -10.53 -7.58
N LEU A 87 -7.63 -9.94 -8.78
CA LEU A 87 -6.34 -9.62 -9.40
C LEU A 87 -5.57 -8.59 -8.57
N ARG A 88 -6.23 -7.51 -8.15
CA ARG A 88 -5.64 -6.50 -7.27
C ARG A 88 -5.08 -7.12 -6.00
N THR A 89 -5.89 -7.94 -5.33
CA THR A 89 -5.50 -8.65 -4.09
C THR A 89 -4.29 -9.54 -4.32
N MET A 90 -4.31 -10.37 -5.38
CA MET A 90 -3.22 -11.28 -5.72
C MET A 90 -1.90 -10.55 -5.99
N LEU A 91 -1.95 -9.47 -6.77
CA LEU A 91 -0.77 -8.68 -7.11
C LEU A 91 -0.21 -7.94 -5.89
N LEU A 92 -1.08 -7.40 -5.04
CA LEU A 92 -0.66 -6.71 -3.83
C LEU A 92 -0.05 -7.70 -2.81
N LEU A 93 -0.60 -8.92 -2.68
CA LEU A 93 -0.01 -10.01 -1.89
C LEU A 93 1.42 -10.31 -2.36
N ARG A 94 1.62 -10.43 -3.68
CA ARG A 94 2.94 -10.67 -4.27
C ARG A 94 3.90 -9.52 -3.99
N LEU A 95 3.48 -8.27 -4.23
CA LEU A 95 4.29 -7.08 -3.98
C LEU A 95 4.73 -7.00 -2.52
N THR A 96 3.80 -7.24 -1.60
CA THR A 96 4.07 -7.22 -0.15
C THR A 96 5.11 -8.26 0.24
N ASN A 97 4.91 -9.50 -0.21
CA ASN A 97 5.86 -10.59 0.08
C ASN A 97 7.25 -10.31 -0.51
N GLU A 98 7.33 -9.87 -1.77
CA GLU A 98 8.61 -9.54 -2.43
C GLU A 98 9.32 -8.40 -1.71
N SER A 99 8.58 -7.35 -1.32
CA SER A 99 9.12 -6.19 -0.60
C SER A 99 9.71 -6.61 0.74
N LEU A 100 8.91 -7.22 1.61
CA LEU A 100 9.35 -7.58 2.97
C LEU A 100 10.50 -8.60 2.95
N THR A 101 10.54 -9.49 1.96
CA THR A 101 11.64 -10.45 1.80
C THR A 101 12.93 -9.81 1.26
N SER A 102 12.82 -8.79 0.42
CA SER A 102 14.00 -8.19 -0.25
C SER A 102 14.60 -7.05 0.54
N ILE A 103 13.80 -6.29 1.29
CA ILE A 103 14.27 -5.15 2.11
C ILE A 103 15.42 -5.58 3.01
N ILE A 104 15.25 -6.69 3.73
CA ILE A 104 16.26 -7.23 4.66
C ILE A 104 17.57 -7.68 3.98
N GLY A 105 17.59 -7.75 2.64
CA GLY A 105 18.78 -8.08 1.88
C GLY A 105 19.73 -6.90 1.64
N TYR A 106 19.31 -5.68 1.98
CA TYR A 106 20.11 -4.46 1.90
C TYR A 106 20.77 -4.14 3.25
N GLU A 107 21.85 -3.37 3.24
CA GLU A 107 22.49 -2.92 4.48
C GLU A 107 21.58 -1.87 5.16
N PRO A 108 21.20 -2.05 6.44
CA PRO A 108 20.34 -1.10 7.12
C PRO A 108 21.11 0.19 7.42
N THR A 109 20.59 1.32 6.92
CA THR A 109 21.19 2.63 7.17
C THR A 109 20.14 3.62 7.66
N SER A 110 20.50 4.45 8.64
CA SER A 110 19.60 5.47 9.19
C SER A 110 19.13 6.49 8.16
N GLN A 111 19.90 6.69 7.08
CA GLN A 111 19.56 7.60 5.98
C GLN A 111 18.39 7.09 5.13
N GLU A 112 18.21 5.78 5.04
CA GLU A 112 17.18 5.17 4.18
C GLU A 112 15.86 4.90 4.93
N LEU A 113 15.86 4.94 6.27
CA LEU A 113 14.68 4.69 7.10
C LEU A 113 13.47 5.56 6.77
N PRO A 114 13.59 6.89 6.58
CA PRO A 114 12.42 7.70 6.26
C PRO A 114 11.73 7.26 4.96
N THR A 115 12.53 6.85 3.97
CA THR A 115 12.02 6.35 2.68
C THR A 115 11.33 4.99 2.84
N LEU A 116 11.94 4.09 3.62
CA LEU A 116 11.36 2.78 3.94
C LEU A 116 10.03 2.92 4.68
N LEU A 117 9.99 3.71 5.75
CA LEU A 117 8.79 3.88 6.58
C LEU A 117 7.64 4.49 5.78
N ARG A 118 7.92 5.47 4.92
CA ARG A 118 6.91 6.03 4.02
C ARG A 118 6.35 4.96 3.07
N PHE A 119 7.21 4.13 2.49
CA PHE A 119 6.76 3.03 1.62
C PHE A 119 5.90 2.01 2.37
N LEU A 120 6.29 1.62 3.59
CA LEU A 120 5.53 0.67 4.40
C LEU A 120 4.18 1.24 4.87
N ASP A 121 4.15 2.52 5.24
CA ASP A 121 2.91 3.22 5.60
C ASP A 121 1.96 3.33 4.40
N GLU A 122 2.47 3.62 3.19
CA GLU A 122 1.65 3.61 1.97
C GLU A 122 1.14 2.20 1.65
N LEU A 123 1.98 1.18 1.82
CA LEU A 123 1.59 -0.22 1.63
C LEU A 123 0.50 -0.66 2.62
N ASP A 124 0.58 -0.22 3.88
CA ASP A 124 -0.44 -0.46 4.90
C ASP A 124 -1.78 0.22 4.57
N ARG A 125 -1.76 1.50 4.17
CA ARG A 125 -2.96 2.20 3.67
C ARG A 125 -3.54 1.52 2.43
N GLY A 126 -2.66 1.02 1.57
CA GLY A 126 -3.05 0.29 0.37
C GLY A 126 -3.79 -1.01 0.71
N TRP A 127 -3.31 -1.74 1.72
CA TRP A 127 -3.98 -2.93 2.24
C TRP A 127 -5.35 -2.63 2.85
N LEU A 128 -5.46 -1.59 3.69
CA LEU A 128 -6.76 -1.16 4.23
C LEU A 128 -7.77 -0.89 3.11
N THR A 129 -7.34 -0.14 2.09
CA THR A 129 -8.17 0.18 0.93
C THR A 129 -8.66 -1.10 0.23
N VAL A 130 -7.78 -2.09 0.06
CA VAL A 130 -8.15 -3.38 -0.56
C VAL A 130 -9.10 -4.18 0.33
N LEU A 131 -8.86 -4.22 1.64
CA LEU A 131 -9.70 -4.93 2.61
C LEU A 131 -11.11 -4.35 2.69
N HIS A 132 -11.24 -3.02 2.54
CA HIS A 132 -12.52 -2.31 2.51
C HIS A 132 -13.16 -2.27 1.11
N ALA A 133 -12.55 -2.90 0.10
CA ALA A 133 -13.01 -2.89 -1.29
C ALA A 133 -13.21 -1.47 -1.88
N GLN A 134 -12.33 -0.55 -1.50
CA GLN A 134 -12.36 0.87 -1.89
C GLN A 134 -11.50 1.16 -3.13
N ALA A 135 -11.85 2.22 -3.85
CA ALA A 135 -10.99 2.78 -4.89
C ALA A 135 -9.77 3.45 -4.24
N TRP A 136 -8.67 3.57 -4.97
CA TRP A 136 -7.49 4.30 -4.50
C TRP A 136 -7.49 5.73 -5.05
N ASP A 137 -7.39 6.71 -4.17
CA ASP A 137 -7.05 8.08 -4.53
C ASP A 137 -5.53 8.23 -4.53
N ALA A 138 -4.95 8.43 -5.71
CA ALA A 138 -3.50 8.55 -5.89
C ALA A 138 -2.93 9.90 -5.42
N GLU A 139 -3.76 10.93 -5.26
CA GLU A 139 -3.33 12.23 -4.76
C GLU A 139 -3.30 12.24 -3.24
N MET A 140 -4.36 11.69 -2.61
CA MET A 140 -4.47 11.62 -1.15
C MET A 140 -3.78 10.39 -0.53
N LEU A 141 -3.45 9.38 -1.35
CA LEU A 141 -2.90 8.09 -0.93
C LEU A 141 -3.80 7.39 0.11
N THR A 142 -5.10 7.38 -0.17
CA THR A 142 -6.14 6.84 0.70
C THR A 142 -7.21 6.09 -0.08
N GLY A 143 -7.93 5.22 0.61
CA GLY A 143 -9.12 4.57 0.08
C GLY A 143 -10.31 5.51 0.02
N VAL A 144 -11.08 5.42 -1.06
CA VAL A 144 -12.33 6.17 -1.26
C VAL A 144 -13.45 5.21 -1.59
N ASP A 145 -14.60 5.41 -0.94
CA ASP A 145 -15.79 4.60 -1.18
C ASP A 145 -16.29 4.76 -2.60
N ILE A 146 -16.70 3.63 -3.16
CA ILE A 146 -17.21 3.57 -4.52
C ILE A 146 -18.72 3.73 -4.51
N VAL A 147 -19.20 4.74 -5.23
CA VAL A 147 -20.62 4.90 -5.51
C VAL A 147 -20.99 4.05 -6.72
N VAL A 148 -21.65 2.91 -6.48
CA VAL A 148 -22.17 2.07 -7.57
C VAL A 148 -23.58 2.53 -7.93
N PRO A 149 -23.86 2.94 -9.18
CA PRO A 149 -25.21 3.32 -9.60
C PRO A 149 -26.18 2.15 -9.44
N VAL A 150 -27.35 2.41 -8.84
CA VAL A 150 -28.38 1.41 -8.47
C VAL A 150 -28.84 0.56 -9.67
N ASP A 151 -28.78 1.11 -10.88
CA ASP A 151 -29.19 0.44 -12.12
C ASP A 151 -28.10 -0.43 -12.78
N SER A 152 -26.89 -0.47 -12.21
CA SER A 152 -25.78 -1.29 -12.72
C SER A 152 -25.97 -2.75 -12.32
N ALA A 153 -26.71 -3.50 -13.15
CA ALA A 153 -27.00 -4.90 -12.96
C ALA A 153 -25.73 -5.76 -12.79
N PHE A 154 -25.56 -6.35 -11.61
CA PHE A 154 -24.78 -7.55 -11.28
C PHE A 154 -23.26 -7.61 -11.55
N THR A 155 -22.66 -6.73 -12.36
CA THR A 155 -21.25 -6.87 -12.79
C THR A 155 -20.25 -5.91 -12.13
N THR A 156 -20.71 -4.95 -11.32
CA THR A 156 -19.86 -3.90 -10.72
C THR A 156 -19.87 -3.90 -9.19
N LYS A 157 -20.23 -5.04 -8.57
CA LYS A 157 -20.22 -5.12 -7.11
C LYS A 157 -18.78 -5.13 -6.59
N PRO A 158 -18.48 -4.36 -5.53
CA PRO A 158 -17.25 -4.53 -4.77
C PRO A 158 -17.16 -5.98 -4.29
N SER A 159 -15.98 -6.58 -4.44
CA SER A 159 -15.75 -7.95 -3.97
C SER A 159 -14.80 -7.90 -2.78
N PRO A 160 -15.22 -8.37 -1.58
CA PRO A 160 -14.34 -8.41 -0.43
C PRO A 160 -13.20 -9.41 -0.66
N VAL A 161 -12.09 -9.19 0.06
CA VAL A 161 -10.95 -10.11 0.08
C VAL A 161 -11.36 -11.46 0.68
N SER A 162 -10.92 -12.56 0.05
CA SER A 162 -11.25 -13.91 0.52
C SER A 162 -10.63 -14.22 1.89
N GLN A 163 -11.21 -15.12 2.67
CA GLN A 163 -10.66 -15.52 3.97
C GLN A 163 -9.27 -16.18 3.84
N THR A 164 -9.04 -16.91 2.74
CA THR A 164 -7.72 -17.49 2.43
C THR A 164 -6.69 -16.40 2.19
N ASP A 165 -7.02 -15.37 1.42
CA ASP A 165 -6.11 -14.25 1.16
C ASP A 165 -5.87 -13.41 2.42
N ARG A 166 -6.90 -13.20 3.26
CA ARG A 166 -6.75 -12.55 4.57
C ARG A 166 -5.79 -13.32 5.48
N THR A 167 -5.92 -14.65 5.52
CA THR A 167 -5.02 -15.52 6.30
C THR A 167 -3.59 -15.46 5.76
N ARG A 168 -3.43 -15.46 4.44
CA ARG A 168 -2.12 -15.34 3.78
C ARG A 168 -1.47 -13.98 4.05
N LEU A 169 -2.23 -12.90 3.93
CA LEU A 169 -1.75 -11.55 4.23
C LEU A 169 -1.23 -11.46 5.67
N ARG A 170 -2.04 -11.91 6.63
CA ARG A 170 -1.65 -11.96 8.05
C ARG A 170 -0.31 -12.67 8.24
N SER A 171 -0.15 -13.85 7.66
CA SER A 171 1.11 -14.61 7.77
C SER A 171 2.30 -13.87 7.15
N ILE A 172 2.10 -13.19 6.01
CA ILE A 172 3.16 -12.40 5.36
C ILE A 172 3.56 -11.22 6.24
N LEU A 173 2.58 -10.49 6.79
CA LEU A 173 2.83 -9.32 7.62
C LEU A 173 3.54 -9.72 8.91
N SER A 174 3.02 -10.70 9.66
CA SER A 174 3.63 -11.13 10.92
C SER A 174 5.08 -11.60 10.77
N ILE A 175 5.37 -12.45 9.78
CA ILE A 175 6.75 -12.93 9.53
C ILE A 175 7.63 -11.79 8.99
N GLY A 176 7.06 -10.93 8.15
CA GLY A 176 7.78 -9.83 7.54
C GLY A 176 8.15 -8.74 8.52
N THR A 177 7.26 -8.40 9.47
CA THR A 177 7.54 -7.43 10.54
C THR A 177 8.58 -7.97 11.50
N GLU A 178 8.47 -9.22 11.96
CA GLU A 178 9.47 -9.86 12.84
C GLU A 178 10.88 -9.81 12.23
N ARG A 179 11.01 -10.12 10.93
CA ARG A 179 12.32 -10.03 10.24
C ARG A 179 12.80 -8.60 10.04
N LEU A 180 11.87 -7.67 9.87
CA LEU A 180 12.22 -6.26 9.72
C LEU A 180 12.68 -5.68 11.06
N GLU A 181 12.09 -6.11 12.17
CA GLU A 181 12.53 -5.83 13.54
C GLU A 181 13.98 -6.25 13.72
N GLU A 182 14.29 -7.52 13.47
CA GLU A 182 15.66 -8.06 13.55
C GLU A 182 16.63 -7.30 12.64
N TRP A 183 16.24 -7.05 11.39
CA TRP A 183 17.07 -6.32 10.42
C TRP A 183 17.40 -4.88 10.86
N LEU A 184 16.49 -4.22 11.59
CA LEU A 184 16.74 -2.87 12.11
C LEU A 184 17.67 -2.88 13.31
N GLU A 185 17.76 -3.97 14.07
CA GLU A 185 18.72 -4.08 15.18
C GLU A 185 20.17 -3.93 14.72
N ASP A 186 20.44 -4.26 13.46
CA ASP A 186 21.75 -4.14 12.83
C ASP A 186 22.12 -2.71 12.38
N ILE A 187 21.25 -1.70 12.56
CA ILE A 187 21.58 -0.33 12.18
C ILE A 187 22.77 0.17 13.02
N PRO A 188 23.90 0.56 12.39
CA PRO A 188 25.03 1.10 13.11
C PRO A 188 24.66 2.47 13.68
N VAL A 189 24.44 2.53 14.99
CA VAL A 189 24.19 3.80 15.66
C VAL A 189 25.53 4.45 16.01
N ASN A 190 25.90 5.47 15.25
CA ASN A 190 27.08 6.28 15.54
C ASN A 190 26.87 7.04 16.87
N GLY A 191 27.25 6.43 17.98
CA GLY A 191 27.34 7.06 19.30
C GLY A 191 26.14 6.87 20.25
N ALA A 192 25.12 6.07 19.90
CA ALA A 192 24.11 5.64 20.89
C ALA A 192 24.40 4.22 21.36
N VAL A 193 24.10 3.97 22.64
CA VAL A 193 24.42 2.71 23.34
C VAL A 193 23.41 1.61 22.99
N ASP A 194 22.23 1.95 22.46
CA ASP A 194 21.19 1.01 22.04
C ASP A 194 20.32 1.55 20.88
N LEU A 195 19.75 0.64 20.08
CA LEU A 195 18.86 0.94 18.93
C LEU A 195 17.58 1.68 19.36
N PRO A 196 16.89 1.32 20.46
CA PRO A 196 15.68 2.04 20.87
C PRO A 196 15.93 3.52 21.15
N SER A 197 17.06 3.89 21.77
CA SER A 197 17.43 5.30 21.98
C SER A 197 17.77 5.99 20.67
N ALA A 198 18.36 5.28 19.70
CA ALA A 198 18.63 5.82 18.36
C ALA A 198 17.33 6.13 17.61
N LEU A 199 16.39 5.18 17.61
CA LEU A 199 15.07 5.32 17.01
C LEU A 199 14.22 6.36 17.74
N ASP A 200 14.31 6.46 19.07
CA ASP A 200 13.67 7.51 19.86
C ASP A 200 14.28 8.89 19.57
N THR A 201 15.61 8.99 19.42
CA THR A 201 16.29 10.24 19.02
C THR A 201 15.87 10.68 17.62
N LEU A 202 15.61 9.72 16.73
CA LEU A 202 15.08 9.98 15.39
C LEU A 202 13.56 10.22 15.37
N GLY A 203 12.86 10.00 16.50
CA GLY A 203 11.39 10.07 16.57
C GLY A 203 10.67 8.99 15.77
N ILE A 204 11.37 7.90 15.44
CA ILE A 204 10.94 6.85 14.50
C ILE A 204 10.34 5.64 15.22
N LYS A 205 10.73 5.37 16.46
CA LYS A 205 10.34 4.16 17.19
C LYS A 205 8.82 3.89 17.18
N LYS A 206 8.01 4.92 17.44
CA LYS A 206 6.55 4.80 17.39
C LYS A 206 6.04 4.37 16.01
N TYR A 207 6.61 4.91 14.94
CA TYR A 207 6.21 4.53 13.58
C TYR A 207 6.52 3.09 13.26
N PHE A 208 7.54 2.55 13.92
CA PHE A 208 7.96 1.18 13.77
C PHE A 208 7.04 0.20 14.51
N ASP A 209 6.73 0.49 15.77
CA ASP A 209 5.75 -0.26 16.56
C ASP A 209 4.35 -0.27 15.89
N ASP A 210 4.06 0.79 15.12
CA ASP A 210 2.80 0.97 14.40
C ASP A 210 2.82 0.40 12.96
N ILE A 211 3.89 -0.26 12.50
CA ILE A 211 3.98 -0.84 11.14
C ILE A 211 2.87 -1.87 10.93
N PHE A 212 2.07 -1.68 9.88
CA PHE A 212 0.90 -2.49 9.55
C PHE A 212 -0.15 -2.60 10.65
N SER A 213 -0.08 -1.80 11.72
CA SER A 213 -1.02 -1.85 12.85
C SER A 213 -2.47 -1.70 12.40
N ARG A 214 -2.73 -0.82 11.43
CA ARG A 214 -4.07 -0.59 10.87
C ARG A 214 -4.58 -1.85 10.15
N THR A 215 -3.77 -2.42 9.25
CA THR A 215 -4.13 -3.65 8.54
C THR A 215 -4.29 -4.84 9.50
N LEU A 216 -3.40 -5.01 10.48
CA LEU A 216 -3.47 -6.10 11.45
C LEU A 216 -4.70 -5.97 12.37
N THR A 217 -5.07 -4.75 12.76
CA THR A 217 -6.32 -4.46 13.48
C THR A 217 -7.53 -4.87 12.64
N GLU A 218 -7.58 -4.47 11.37
CA GLU A 218 -8.65 -4.86 10.43
C GLU A 218 -8.71 -6.38 10.19
N LEU A 219 -7.57 -7.06 10.28
CA LEU A 219 -7.49 -8.52 10.21
C LEU A 219 -7.85 -9.21 11.54
N GLY A 220 -8.07 -8.46 12.62
CA GLY A 220 -8.49 -8.96 13.93
C GLY A 220 -7.36 -9.50 14.82
N GLU A 221 -6.12 -9.01 14.66
CA GLU A 221 -4.98 -9.42 15.50
C GLU A 221 -4.72 -8.51 16.71
N ILE A 222 -5.13 -7.25 16.65
CA ILE A 222 -4.89 -6.27 17.72
C ILE A 222 -6.22 -5.98 18.42
N ASN A 223 -6.38 -6.50 19.65
CA ASN A 223 -7.45 -6.13 20.60
C ASN A 223 -6.83 -5.41 21.79
#